data_AF-A0A357N1Z7-F1
#
_entry.id   AF-A0A357N1Z7-F1
#
_cell.length_a   1.000
_cell.length_b   1.000
_cell.length_c   1.000
_cell.angle_alpha   90.00
_cell.angle_beta   90.00
_cell.angle_gamma   90.00
#
_symmetry.space_group_name_H-M   'P 1'
#
loop_
_entity.id
_entity.type
_entity.pdbx_description
1 polymer ?
#
loop_
_entity_poly.entity_id
_entity_poly.type
_entity_poly.pdbx_seq_one_letter_code
_entity_poly.pdbx_strand_id
1 'polypeptide(L)'
;QQGIKTRATQVLLSAQKPFTKESGWGTSIAYTWTTARHNRDINEKYAFDRGLIEDYPTIRSNGAPRHRLVVTGSYAGFWGITFGGKITLATPTAVNDWYGIPQASGYTLPTPQAAVPNANGKFLLGGKIFGYRSVDLQATKTFKMPGDTEMYARIDIINVFNFDNFSTYNYIKTNGKLQASYNETGDIIGTPRQVKAEVGFRF
;
A
#
# COMPACT_ATOMS: atom_id res chain seq x y z
N GLN A 1 12.83 -17.19 25.36
CA GLN A 1 12.57 -15.76 25.02
C GLN A 1 11.09 -15.60 24.69
N GLN A 2 10.37 -14.77 25.43
CA GLN A 2 8.97 -14.42 25.13
C GLN A 2 8.92 -13.15 24.27
N GLY A 3 9.24 -13.26 22.99
CA GLY A 3 9.27 -12.13 22.06
C GLY A 3 8.61 -12.47 20.73
N ILE A 4 7.93 -11.52 20.11
CA ILE A 4 7.25 -11.71 18.82
C ILE A 4 8.26 -12.18 17.76
N LYS A 5 7.92 -13.24 17.03
CA LYS A 5 8.74 -13.80 15.95
C LYS A 5 8.14 -13.37 14.61
N THR A 6 8.91 -12.61 13.84
CA THR A 6 8.53 -12.14 12.49
C THR A 6 9.55 -12.60 11.46
N ARG A 7 9.08 -13.04 10.30
CA ARG A 7 9.91 -13.39 9.14
C ARG A 7 9.31 -12.83 7.86
N ALA A 8 10.13 -12.20 7.04
CA ALA A 8 9.71 -11.67 5.75
C ALA A 8 10.73 -12.04 4.67
N THR A 9 10.21 -12.49 3.52
CA THR A 9 11.00 -12.69 2.30
C THR A 9 10.41 -11.78 1.22
N GLN A 10 11.27 -11.02 0.55
CA GLN A 10 10.88 -10.08 -0.47
C GLN A 10 11.72 -10.27 -1.73
N VAL A 11 11.07 -10.14 -2.89
CA VAL A 11 11.74 -10.07 -4.19
C VAL A 11 11.34 -8.75 -4.82
N LEU A 12 12.34 -7.94 -5.18
CA LEU A 12 12.17 -6.67 -5.86
C LEU A 12 12.68 -6.81 -7.30
N LEU A 13 11.82 -6.52 -8.26
CA LEU A 13 12.19 -6.32 -9.65
C LEU A 13 12.04 -4.85 -9.97
N SER A 14 13.08 -4.25 -10.54
CA SER A 14 13.04 -2.84 -10.91
C SER A 14 13.74 -2.58 -12.23
N ALA A 15 13.21 -1.63 -12.99
CA ALA A 15 13.78 -1.14 -14.23
C ALA A 15 13.59 0.37 -14.29
N GLN A 16 14.59 1.08 -14.78
CA GLN A 16 14.53 2.53 -14.91
C GLN A 16 15.13 2.99 -16.22
N LYS A 17 14.49 3.99 -16.81
CA LYS A 17 15.08 4.85 -17.83
C LYS A 17 15.15 6.26 -17.24
N PRO A 18 16.34 6.78 -16.95
CA PRO A 18 16.49 8.15 -16.49
C PRO A 18 15.92 9.16 -17.50
N PHE A 19 15.42 10.26 -16.97
CA PHE A 19 15.05 11.42 -17.78
C PHE A 19 16.32 12.07 -18.32
N THR A 20 16.35 12.31 -19.63
CA THR A 20 17.41 13.12 -20.27
C THR A 20 16.76 14.20 -21.13
N LYS A 21 17.47 15.31 -21.38
CA LYS A 21 16.94 16.40 -22.21
C LYS A 21 16.71 15.95 -23.65
N GLU A 22 17.56 15.06 -24.15
CA GLU A 22 17.54 14.55 -25.53
C GLU A 22 16.33 13.63 -25.74
N SER A 23 16.03 12.76 -24.77
CA SER A 23 14.89 11.85 -24.85
C SER A 23 13.58 12.50 -24.41
N GLY A 24 13.65 13.54 -23.56
CA GLY A 24 12.47 14.26 -23.08
C GLY A 24 11.55 13.43 -22.18
N TRP A 25 11.94 12.22 -21.77
CA TRP A 25 11.12 11.40 -20.87
C TRP A 25 11.95 10.45 -20.01
N GLY A 26 11.41 10.10 -18.85
CA GLY A 26 11.94 9.09 -17.96
C GLY A 26 10.84 8.22 -17.39
N THR A 27 11.19 7.01 -16.94
CA THR A 27 10.26 6.12 -16.26
C THR A 27 11.01 5.24 -15.26
N SER A 28 10.33 4.84 -14.20
CA SER A 28 10.79 3.82 -13.28
C SER A 28 9.65 2.88 -12.96
N ILE A 29 9.94 1.58 -12.97
CA ILE A 29 8.99 0.52 -12.64
C ILE A 29 9.62 -0.28 -11.51
N ALA A 30 8.89 -0.45 -10.42
CA ALA A 30 9.29 -1.26 -9.28
C ALA A 30 8.14 -2.19 -8.88
N TYR A 31 8.40 -3.49 -8.90
CA TYR A 31 7.49 -4.53 -8.44
C TYR A 31 8.10 -5.27 -7.27
N THR A 32 7.37 -5.33 -6.16
CA THR A 32 7.75 -6.08 -4.97
C THR A 32 6.76 -7.22 -4.74
N TRP A 33 7.29 -8.44 -4.67
CA TRP A 33 6.59 -9.57 -4.09
C TRP A 33 7.04 -9.75 -2.64
N THR A 34 6.09 -9.90 -1.71
CA THR A 34 6.37 -10.07 -0.28
C THR A 34 5.63 -11.27 0.28
N THR A 35 6.35 -12.12 1.00
CA THR A 35 5.76 -13.11 1.92
C THR A 35 6.24 -12.83 3.33
N ALA A 36 5.36 -12.21 4.13
CA ALA A 36 5.60 -11.89 5.52
C ALA A 36 4.70 -12.74 6.43
N ARG A 37 5.29 -13.24 7.50
CA ARG A 37 4.65 -14.09 8.48
C ARG A 37 5.12 -13.72 9.88
N HIS A 38 4.21 -13.78 10.84
CA HIS A 38 4.49 -13.51 12.24
C HIS A 38 3.57 -14.36 13.13
N ASN A 39 3.78 -14.32 14.43
CA ASN A 39 2.95 -15.05 15.39
C ASN A 39 1.92 -14.16 16.13
N ARG A 40 2.02 -12.84 16.02
CA ARG A 40 1.12 -11.83 16.61
C ARG A 40 0.93 -10.68 15.62
N ASP A 41 -0.15 -9.92 15.77
CA ASP A 41 -0.39 -8.71 14.97
C ASP A 41 0.82 -7.76 15.06
N ILE A 42 1.12 -7.02 13.98
CA ILE A 42 2.28 -6.10 13.97
C ILE A 42 2.21 -5.00 15.05
N ASN A 43 1.02 -4.69 15.55
CA ASN A 43 0.82 -3.65 16.58
C ASN A 43 0.89 -4.20 18.01
N GLU A 44 0.93 -5.53 18.16
CA GLU A 44 1.07 -6.16 19.46
C GLU A 44 2.54 -6.24 19.87
N LYS A 45 2.79 -6.25 21.19
CA LYS A 45 4.15 -6.23 21.76
C LYS A 45 4.45 -7.44 22.64
N TYR A 46 3.43 -8.14 23.11
CA TYR A 46 3.53 -9.20 24.10
C TYR A 46 2.76 -10.44 23.70
N ALA A 47 3.14 -11.59 24.26
CA ALA A 47 2.58 -12.88 23.94
C ALA A 47 2.47 -13.76 25.20
N PHE A 48 1.49 -13.48 26.07
CA PHE A 48 1.26 -14.20 27.34
C PHE A 48 0.22 -15.34 27.25
N ASP A 49 -0.39 -15.49 26.07
CA ASP A 49 -1.25 -16.57 25.57
C ASP A 49 -0.84 -18.02 25.89
N ARG A 50 0.47 -18.25 26.03
CA ARG A 50 1.15 -19.55 25.97
C ARG A 50 2.41 -19.53 26.83
N GLY A 51 2.86 -20.71 27.23
CA GLY A 51 4.12 -20.90 27.94
C GLY A 51 5.33 -20.60 27.08
N LEU A 52 5.32 -21.02 25.81
CA LEU A 52 6.39 -20.77 24.84
C LEU A 52 5.87 -20.00 23.63
N ILE A 53 6.76 -19.16 23.08
CA ILE A 53 6.47 -18.41 21.87
C ILE A 53 6.26 -19.31 20.63
N GLU A 54 6.81 -20.52 20.68
CA GLU A 54 6.73 -21.53 19.62
C GLU A 54 5.38 -22.23 19.59
N ASP A 55 4.62 -22.14 20.67
CA ASP A 55 3.25 -22.66 20.77
C ASP A 55 2.24 -21.79 20.02
N TYR A 56 2.67 -20.62 19.54
CA TYR A 56 1.84 -19.77 18.70
C TYR A 56 1.91 -20.20 17.24
N PRO A 57 0.77 -20.21 16.53
CA PRO A 57 0.79 -20.43 15.10
C PRO A 57 1.54 -19.29 14.41
N THR A 58 2.19 -19.62 13.29
CA THR A 58 2.65 -18.58 12.37
C THR A 58 1.52 -18.23 11.40
N ILE A 59 1.06 -16.99 11.43
CA ILE A 59 0.03 -16.44 10.55
C ILE A 59 0.62 -15.49 9.50
N ARG A 60 -0.16 -15.15 8.48
CA ARG A 60 0.24 -14.15 7.47
C ARG A 60 0.23 -12.76 8.11
N SER A 61 1.29 -12.00 7.88
CA SER A 61 1.42 -10.66 8.45
C SER A 61 0.45 -9.66 7.81
N ASN A 62 -0.13 -8.79 8.65
CA ASN A 62 -0.88 -7.61 8.24
C ASN A 62 0.00 -6.37 7.96
N GLY A 63 1.33 -6.52 7.92
CA GLY A 63 2.26 -5.41 7.69
C GLY A 63 2.53 -5.07 6.22
N ALA A 64 2.24 -5.97 5.27
CA ALA A 64 2.55 -5.73 3.86
C ALA A 64 1.61 -6.47 2.89
N PRO A 65 1.29 -5.84 1.74
CA PRO A 65 0.61 -6.52 0.65
C PRO A 65 1.55 -7.55 0.00
N ARG A 66 0.99 -8.61 -0.60
CA ARG A 66 1.81 -9.66 -1.24
C ARG A 66 2.42 -9.22 -2.56
N HIS A 67 1.70 -8.36 -3.29
CA HIS A 67 2.14 -7.79 -4.55
C HIS A 67 1.96 -6.28 -4.47
N ARG A 68 3.02 -5.53 -4.77
CA ARG A 68 2.99 -4.07 -4.91
C ARG A 68 3.72 -3.67 -6.20
N LEU A 69 3.08 -2.87 -7.03
CA LEU A 69 3.65 -2.28 -8.23
C LEU A 69 3.62 -0.76 -8.09
N VAL A 70 4.76 -0.11 -8.31
CA VAL A 70 4.88 1.34 -8.41
C VAL A 70 5.50 1.66 -9.75
N VAL A 71 4.83 2.49 -10.54
CA VAL A 71 5.34 2.99 -11.81
C VAL A 71 5.36 4.50 -11.74
N THR A 72 6.48 5.11 -12.09
CA THR A 72 6.60 6.56 -12.27
C THR A 72 7.00 6.88 -13.69
N GLY A 73 6.56 8.04 -14.17
CA GLY A 73 6.92 8.56 -15.47
C GLY A 73 7.07 10.07 -15.41
N SER A 74 7.97 10.60 -16.22
CA SER A 74 8.09 12.03 -16.46
C SER A 74 8.26 12.29 -17.95
N TYR A 75 7.72 13.41 -18.42
CA TYR A 75 7.72 13.80 -19.82
C TYR A 75 7.86 15.32 -19.93
N ALA A 76 8.83 15.79 -20.71
CA ALA A 76 8.95 17.17 -21.13
C ALA A 76 7.92 17.42 -22.23
N GLY A 77 6.81 18.03 -21.85
CA GLY A 77 5.71 18.32 -22.74
C GLY A 77 5.85 19.67 -23.45
N PHE A 78 4.74 20.08 -24.05
CA PHE A 78 4.63 21.33 -24.78
C PHE A 78 4.78 22.55 -23.85
N TRP A 79 5.14 23.68 -24.46
CA TRP A 79 5.29 24.97 -23.78
C TRP A 79 6.25 24.95 -22.58
N GLY A 80 7.23 24.03 -22.55
CA GLY A 80 8.17 23.90 -21.44
C GLY A 80 7.50 23.49 -20.12
N ILE A 81 6.39 22.77 -20.18
CA ILE A 81 5.75 22.12 -19.04
C ILE A 81 6.34 20.72 -18.89
N THR A 82 6.77 20.37 -17.69
CA THR A 82 7.15 19.00 -17.35
C THR A 82 5.97 18.30 -16.70
N PHE A 83 5.53 17.20 -17.31
CA PHE A 83 4.50 16.33 -16.79
C PHE A 83 5.14 15.18 -16.00
N GLY A 84 4.46 14.77 -14.93
CA GLY A 84 4.83 13.64 -14.10
C GLY A 84 3.61 12.77 -13.82
N GLY A 85 3.83 11.47 -13.65
CA GLY A 85 2.79 10.52 -13.30
C GLY A 85 3.31 9.45 -12.36
N LYS A 86 2.47 8.98 -11.46
CA LYS A 86 2.75 7.83 -10.58
C LYS A 86 1.53 6.93 -10.47
N ILE A 87 1.72 5.65 -10.74
CA ILE A 87 0.73 4.61 -10.53
C ILE A 87 1.20 3.75 -9.36
N THR A 88 0.32 3.48 -8.41
CA THR A 88 0.58 2.56 -7.30
C THR A 88 -0.55 1.54 -7.21
N LEU A 89 -0.22 0.27 -7.35
CA LEU A 89 -1.16 -0.84 -7.27
C LEU A 89 -0.69 -1.83 -6.20
N ALA A 90 -1.59 -2.32 -5.38
CA ALA A 90 -1.29 -3.41 -4.45
C ALA A 90 -2.47 -4.36 -4.27
N THR A 91 -2.14 -5.63 -4.05
CA THR A 91 -3.12 -6.64 -3.59
C THR A 91 -3.51 -6.38 -2.13
N PRO A 92 -4.65 -6.92 -1.65
CA PRO A 92 -5.04 -6.75 -0.25
C PRO A 92 -3.96 -7.21 0.73
N THR A 93 -3.80 -6.41 1.78
CA THR A 93 -3.02 -6.79 2.96
C THR A 93 -3.85 -7.72 3.83
N ALA A 94 -3.22 -8.69 4.49
CA ALA A 94 -3.95 -9.52 5.44
C ALA A 94 -4.40 -8.69 6.64
N VAL A 95 -5.42 -9.16 7.33
CA VAL A 95 -5.83 -8.67 8.64
C VAL A 95 -5.60 -9.76 9.67
N ASN A 96 -5.31 -9.36 10.89
CA ASN A 96 -5.07 -10.30 11.98
C ASN A 96 -6.03 -10.02 13.12
N ASP A 97 -6.50 -11.11 13.71
CA ASP A 97 -7.37 -11.13 14.88
C ASP A 97 -7.18 -12.51 15.53
N TRP A 98 -7.82 -12.76 16.67
CA TRP A 98 -7.78 -14.04 17.37
C TRP A 98 -9.07 -14.83 17.17
N TYR A 99 -8.95 -16.16 17.22
CA TYR A 99 -10.08 -17.07 17.33
C TYR A 99 -9.87 -18.00 18.52
N GLY A 100 -10.95 -18.30 19.24
CA GLY A 100 -10.89 -19.19 20.40
C GLY A 100 -10.87 -20.66 19.97
N ILE A 101 -9.79 -21.38 20.27
CA ILE A 101 -9.70 -22.83 20.01
C ILE A 101 -9.99 -23.60 21.30
N PRO A 102 -11.06 -24.43 21.35
CA PRO A 102 -11.34 -25.27 22.50
C PRO A 102 -10.17 -26.19 22.84
N GLN A 103 -9.82 -26.27 24.12
CA GLN A 103 -8.78 -27.16 24.62
C GLN A 103 -9.40 -28.35 25.33
N ALA A 104 -8.64 -29.44 25.44
CA ALA A 104 -9.04 -30.62 26.20
C ALA A 104 -9.32 -30.32 27.69
N SER A 105 -8.74 -29.24 28.23
CA SER A 105 -8.95 -28.76 29.60
C SER A 105 -10.29 -28.03 29.82
N GLY A 106 -11.12 -27.89 28.80
CA GLY A 106 -12.44 -27.23 28.89
C GLY A 106 -12.43 -25.71 28.72
N TYR A 107 -11.25 -25.08 28.67
CA TYR A 107 -11.10 -23.66 28.36
C TYR A 107 -10.87 -23.44 26.86
N THR A 108 -11.25 -22.25 26.37
CA THR A 108 -10.99 -21.83 25.01
C THR A 108 -9.76 -20.94 24.99
N LEU A 109 -8.82 -21.27 24.11
CA LEU A 109 -7.52 -20.64 24.07
C LEU A 109 -7.45 -19.65 22.90
N PRO A 110 -7.21 -18.36 23.13
CA PRO A 110 -7.10 -17.38 22.06
C PRO A 110 -5.92 -17.76 21.17
N THR A 111 -6.18 -17.83 19.88
CA THR A 111 -5.22 -18.26 18.88
C THR A 111 -5.21 -17.27 17.74
N PRO A 112 -4.08 -16.62 17.45
CA PRO A 112 -3.95 -15.69 16.33
C PRO A 112 -4.36 -16.35 15.01
N GLN A 113 -5.06 -15.59 14.18
CA GLN A 113 -5.53 -15.97 12.85
C GLN A 113 -5.28 -14.82 11.88
N ALA A 114 -5.15 -15.17 10.60
CA ALA A 114 -5.08 -14.20 9.52
C ALA A 114 -6.17 -14.46 8.50
N ALA A 115 -6.79 -13.38 8.04
CA ALA A 115 -7.69 -13.42 6.88
C ALA A 115 -7.16 -12.46 5.82
N VAL A 116 -7.37 -12.78 4.55
CA VAL A 116 -7.10 -11.85 3.45
C VAL A 116 -8.47 -11.48 2.89
N PRO A 117 -8.87 -10.20 2.96
CA PRO A 117 -10.14 -9.79 2.40
C PRO A 117 -10.12 -9.98 0.89
N ASN A 118 -11.27 -10.35 0.33
CA ASN A 118 -11.45 -10.35 -1.11
C ASN A 118 -11.15 -8.94 -1.63
N ALA A 119 -10.34 -8.87 -2.68
CA ALA A 119 -10.11 -7.60 -3.35
C ALA A 119 -11.43 -7.04 -3.88
N ASN A 120 -11.68 -5.76 -3.64
CA ASN A 120 -12.85 -5.07 -4.16
C ASN A 120 -12.51 -4.09 -5.29
N GLY A 121 -11.21 -3.80 -5.48
CA GLY A 121 -10.73 -2.83 -6.45
C GLY A 121 -10.37 -3.41 -7.81
N LYS A 122 -11.03 -2.92 -8.87
CA LYS A 122 -10.59 -3.03 -10.28
C LYS A 122 -9.74 -1.82 -10.65
N PHE A 123 -8.68 -1.97 -11.43
CA PHE A 123 -7.95 -0.80 -11.93
C PHE A 123 -8.69 -0.16 -13.13
N LEU A 124 -8.15 -0.26 -14.35
CA LEU A 124 -8.83 0.18 -15.58
C LEU A 124 -9.47 -1.01 -16.31
N LEU A 125 -8.73 -2.12 -16.38
CA LEU A 125 -9.15 -3.37 -17.01
C LEU A 125 -8.89 -4.56 -16.06
N GLY A 126 -9.55 -5.69 -16.30
CA GLY A 126 -9.40 -6.91 -15.51
C GLY A 126 -10.35 -7.03 -14.31
N GLY A 127 -10.08 -8.02 -13.45
CA GLY A 127 -10.89 -8.35 -12.27
C GLY A 127 -10.58 -7.50 -11.04
N LYS A 128 -11.39 -7.67 -10.00
CA LYS A 128 -11.18 -7.07 -8.69
C LYS A 128 -10.05 -7.81 -7.96
N ILE A 129 -8.81 -7.36 -8.14
CA ILE A 129 -7.62 -7.99 -7.54
C ILE A 129 -6.81 -7.04 -6.64
N PHE A 130 -7.14 -5.75 -6.65
CA PHE A 130 -6.42 -4.73 -5.90
C PHE A 130 -7.13 -4.39 -4.59
N GLY A 131 -6.34 -4.24 -3.54
CA GLY A 131 -6.75 -3.61 -2.27
C GLY A 131 -6.28 -2.16 -2.16
N TYR A 132 -5.35 -1.72 -3.01
CA TYR A 132 -4.93 -0.33 -3.12
C TYR A 132 -4.63 0.04 -4.57
N ARG A 133 -5.11 1.20 -5.02
CA ARG A 133 -4.92 1.78 -6.35
C ARG A 133 -4.82 3.29 -6.23
N SER A 134 -3.77 3.90 -6.77
CA SER A 134 -3.72 5.34 -6.99
C SER A 134 -3.07 5.65 -8.33
N VAL A 135 -3.56 6.71 -8.96
CA VAL A 135 -2.93 7.36 -10.11
C VAL A 135 -2.82 8.83 -9.79
N ASP A 136 -1.58 9.30 -9.70
CA ASP A 136 -1.26 10.67 -9.37
C ASP A 136 -0.62 11.31 -10.61
N LEU A 137 -1.02 12.53 -10.94
CA LEU A 137 -0.49 13.30 -12.05
C LEU A 137 0.05 14.64 -11.55
N GLN A 138 1.08 15.14 -12.21
CA GLN A 138 1.74 16.40 -11.92
C GLN A 138 1.98 17.15 -13.22
N ALA A 139 1.83 18.47 -13.20
CA ALA A 139 2.32 19.37 -14.24
C ALA A 139 3.11 20.50 -13.58
N THR A 140 4.31 20.80 -14.07
CA THR A 140 5.16 21.88 -13.57
C THR A 140 5.64 22.76 -14.71
N LYS A 141 5.51 24.07 -14.55
CA LYS A 141 6.00 25.08 -15.48
C LYS A 141 7.00 25.96 -14.78
N THR A 142 8.19 26.08 -15.36
CA THR A 142 9.20 27.05 -14.92
C THR A 142 9.21 28.26 -15.84
N PHE A 143 9.28 29.44 -15.25
CA PHE A 143 9.38 30.74 -15.88
C PHE A 143 10.74 31.34 -15.50
N LYS A 144 11.52 31.74 -16.51
CA LYS A 144 12.75 32.50 -16.29
C LYS A 144 12.38 33.93 -15.89
N MET A 145 12.91 34.41 -14.76
CA MET A 145 12.76 35.79 -14.31
C MET A 145 14.07 36.55 -14.57
N PRO A 146 14.09 37.89 -14.46
CA PRO A 146 15.34 38.66 -14.57
C PRO A 146 16.41 38.20 -13.57
N GLY A 147 17.67 38.19 -14.00
CA GLY A 147 18.80 37.66 -13.22
C GLY A 147 18.84 36.14 -13.22
N ASP A 148 19.33 35.55 -12.13
CA ASP A 148 19.41 34.09 -11.92
C ASP A 148 18.15 33.51 -11.23
N THR A 149 17.09 34.31 -11.10
CA THR A 149 15.85 33.89 -10.45
C THR A 149 14.96 33.07 -11.39
N GLU A 150 14.40 31.97 -10.90
CA GLU A 150 13.36 31.19 -11.58
C GLU A 150 12.07 31.18 -10.74
N MET A 151 10.92 31.40 -11.38
CA MET A 151 9.62 31.13 -10.77
C MET A 151 9.10 29.81 -11.30
N TYR A 152 8.51 28.97 -10.44
CA TYR A 152 7.81 27.78 -10.88
C TYR A 152 6.37 27.75 -10.36
N ALA A 153 5.49 27.22 -11.20
CA ALA A 153 4.13 26.86 -10.81
C ALA A 153 3.94 25.37 -11.04
N ARG A 154 3.34 24.69 -10.06
CA ARG A 154 3.10 23.24 -10.05
C ARG A 154 1.66 22.96 -9.67
N ILE A 155 1.05 22.02 -10.37
CA ILE A 155 -0.25 21.45 -10.02
C ILE A 155 -0.10 19.94 -9.92
N ASP A 156 -0.64 19.35 -8.86
CA ASP A 156 -0.76 17.91 -8.66
C ASP A 156 -2.23 17.52 -8.56
N ILE A 157 -2.61 16.44 -9.23
CA ILE A 157 -3.89 15.76 -9.06
C ILE A 157 -3.58 14.36 -8.53
N ILE A 158 -3.85 14.15 -7.25
CA ILE A 158 -3.62 12.90 -6.54
C ILE A 158 -4.90 12.06 -6.63
N ASN A 159 -4.76 10.75 -6.85
CA ASN A 159 -5.86 9.81 -7.02
C ASN A 159 -6.89 10.31 -8.08
N VAL A 160 -6.42 10.56 -9.30
CA VAL A 160 -7.19 11.13 -10.42
C VAL A 160 -8.49 10.37 -10.68
N PHE A 161 -8.48 9.05 -10.55
CA PHE A 161 -9.67 8.22 -10.76
C PHE A 161 -10.61 8.15 -9.55
N ASN A 162 -10.27 8.82 -8.44
CA ASN A 162 -11.02 8.76 -7.18
C ASN A 162 -11.31 7.32 -6.74
N PHE A 163 -10.29 6.47 -6.73
CA PHE A 163 -10.45 5.12 -6.23
C PHE A 163 -10.62 5.12 -4.72
N ASP A 164 -11.64 4.42 -4.24
CA ASP A 164 -11.77 4.10 -2.82
C ASP A 164 -10.84 2.94 -2.47
N ASN A 165 -9.94 3.19 -1.54
CA ASN A 165 -8.97 2.23 -1.03
C ASN A 165 -9.28 1.99 0.44
N PHE A 166 -10.25 1.12 0.71
CA PHE A 166 -10.74 0.91 2.08
C PHE A 166 -9.67 0.35 3.01
N SER A 167 -9.64 0.85 4.24
CA SER A 167 -8.76 0.38 5.32
C SER A 167 -9.50 -0.27 6.48
N THR A 168 -10.83 -0.14 6.50
CA THR A 168 -11.69 -0.77 7.50
C THR A 168 -12.20 -2.11 6.99
N TYR A 169 -12.36 -3.08 7.89
CA TYR A 169 -12.72 -4.45 7.56
C TYR A 169 -13.91 -4.92 8.40
N ASN A 170 -14.78 -5.73 7.79
CA ASN A 170 -15.79 -6.51 8.48
C ASN A 170 -15.22 -7.89 8.80
N TYR A 171 -15.40 -8.36 10.04
CA TYR A 171 -14.88 -9.64 10.51
C TYR A 171 -16.00 -10.63 10.78
N ILE A 172 -15.82 -11.86 10.32
CA ILE A 172 -16.69 -12.98 10.67
C ILE A 172 -15.81 -14.11 11.21
N LYS A 173 -16.13 -14.57 12.42
CA LYS A 173 -15.49 -15.70 13.09
C LYS A 173 -16.47 -16.87 13.05
N THR A 174 -16.26 -17.83 12.16
CA THR A 174 -17.17 -18.98 12.01
C THR A 174 -16.38 -20.27 11.76
N ASN A 175 -16.82 -21.38 12.34
CA ASN A 175 -16.24 -22.71 12.15
C ASN A 175 -14.70 -22.77 12.29
N GLY A 176 -14.14 -22.11 13.31
CA GLY A 176 -12.69 -22.15 13.52
C GLY A 176 -11.87 -21.20 12.63
N LYS A 177 -12.51 -20.36 11.81
CA LYS A 177 -11.83 -19.52 10.83
C LYS A 177 -12.19 -18.05 10.98
N LEU A 178 -11.19 -17.21 10.75
CA LEU A 178 -11.36 -15.77 10.55
C LEU A 178 -11.62 -15.51 9.06
N GLN A 179 -12.69 -14.80 8.77
CA GLN A 179 -12.99 -14.26 7.44
C GLN A 179 -13.04 -12.74 7.53
N ALA A 180 -12.60 -12.09 6.46
CA ALA A 180 -12.57 -10.64 6.37
C ALA A 180 -13.12 -10.17 5.01
N SER A 181 -13.77 -9.02 5.02
CA SER A 181 -14.16 -8.28 3.82
C SER A 181 -13.95 -6.79 4.06
N TYR A 182 -13.80 -6.00 3.00
CA TYR A 182 -13.71 -4.55 3.15
C TYR A 182 -15.05 -3.98 3.63
N ASN A 183 -14.99 -3.03 4.57
CA ASN A 183 -16.13 -2.21 4.91
C ASN A 183 -16.19 -1.02 3.95
N GLU A 184 -17.10 -1.08 2.98
CA GLU A 184 -17.21 -0.06 1.93
C GLU A 184 -17.87 1.25 2.39
N THR A 185 -18.34 1.32 3.64
CA THR A 185 -18.80 2.57 4.28
C THR A 185 -17.80 3.09 5.33
N GLY A 186 -16.64 2.43 5.47
CA GLY A 186 -15.62 2.77 6.44
C GLY A 186 -14.55 3.72 5.91
N ASP A 187 -13.44 3.79 6.63
CA ASP A 187 -12.32 4.66 6.28
C ASP A 187 -11.55 4.14 5.05
N ILE A 188 -10.83 5.06 4.42
CA ILE A 188 -9.92 4.79 3.32
C ILE A 188 -8.47 5.09 3.73
N ILE A 189 -7.54 4.38 3.11
CA ILE A 189 -6.11 4.68 3.15
C ILE A 189 -5.69 5.52 1.94
N GLY A 190 -4.82 6.50 2.18
CA GLY A 190 -4.45 7.50 1.18
C GLY A 190 -5.44 8.66 1.20
N THR A 191 -5.67 9.29 0.04
CA THR A 191 -6.60 10.41 -0.07
C THR A 191 -7.66 10.11 -1.11
N PRO A 192 -8.88 10.69 -0.98
CA PRO A 192 -9.75 10.90 -2.12
C PRO A 192 -9.03 11.71 -3.20
N ARG A 193 -9.69 11.91 -4.34
CA ARG A 193 -9.17 12.81 -5.38
C ARG A 193 -8.85 14.18 -4.78
N GLN A 194 -7.60 14.60 -4.89
CA GLN A 194 -7.12 15.86 -4.31
C GLN A 194 -6.35 16.65 -5.35
N VAL A 195 -6.64 17.94 -5.45
CA VAL A 195 -5.87 18.89 -6.27
C VAL A 195 -5.00 19.73 -5.34
N LYS A 196 -3.72 19.85 -5.67
CA LYS A 196 -2.77 20.73 -4.99
C LYS A 196 -2.16 21.68 -6.01
N ALA A 197 -1.95 22.92 -5.61
CA ALA A 197 -1.25 23.92 -6.40
C ALA A 197 -0.14 24.53 -5.56
N GLU A 198 1.00 24.78 -6.18
CA GLU A 198 2.19 25.35 -5.55
C GLU A 198 2.81 26.38 -6.51
N VAL A 199 3.23 27.51 -5.96
CA VAL A 199 4.03 28.51 -6.66
C VAL A 199 5.23 28.83 -5.78
N GLY A 200 6.42 28.89 -6.39
CA GLY A 200 7.65 29.17 -5.66
C GLY A 200 8.70 29.84 -6.53
N PHE A 201 9.73 30.36 -5.87
CA PHE A 201 10.88 31.00 -6.49
C PHE A 201 12.16 30.22 -6.14
N ARG A 202 13.14 30.23 -7.05
CA ARG A 202 14.50 29.73 -6.86
C ARG A 202 15.47 30.86 -7.20
N PHE A 203 16.51 31.02 -6.40
CA PHE A 203 17.53 32.07 -6.47
C PHE A 203 18.91 31.46 -6.27
#